data_AF-A0AAV4ST05-F1
#
_entry.id   AF-A0AAV4ST05-F1
#
_cell.length_a   1.000
_cell.length_b   1.000
_cell.length_c   1.000
_cell.angle_alpha   90.00
_cell.angle_beta   90.00
_cell.angle_gamma   90.00
#
_symmetry.space_group_name_H-M   'P 1'
#
loop_
_entity.id
_entity.type
_entity.pdbx_description
1 polymer ?
#
loop_
_entity_poly.entity_id
_entity_poly.type
_entity_poly.pdbx_seq_one_letter_code
_entity_poly.pdbx_strand_id
1 'polypeptide(L)'
;MEEFEIIFMLHFWNRVLRHFSKVNKILQSPNILLSSCANWYRSLLDILRGIREDFDVLEQQAKNTLPHTEYRTTRKIIRSKRQGNYKNSSDSDALDEHSSRDKFRIKSFISILDALESNLGRASI
;
A
#
# COMPACT_ATOMS: atom_id res chain seq x y z
N MET A 1 9.71 1.92 -7.39
CA MET A 1 8.55 2.74 -6.99
C MET A 1 8.69 4.04 -7.76
N GLU A 2 7.71 4.39 -8.59
CA GLU A 2 7.74 5.64 -9.38
C GLU A 2 7.32 6.84 -8.52
N GLU A 3 7.52 8.07 -9.02
CA GLU A 3 7.24 9.31 -8.28
C GLU A 3 5.83 9.36 -7.67
N PHE A 4 4.80 8.98 -8.44
CA PHE A 4 3.42 8.94 -7.95
C PHE A 4 3.25 7.95 -6.79
N GLU A 5 3.80 6.74 -6.94
CA GLU A 5 3.74 5.70 -5.91
C GLU A 5 4.49 6.13 -4.64
N ILE A 6 5.60 6.88 -4.78
CA ILE A 6 6.35 7.43 -3.63
C ILE A 6 5.49 8.46 -2.88
N ILE A 7 4.83 9.37 -3.59
CA ILE A 7 3.96 10.38 -2.96
C ILE A 7 2.74 9.71 -2.31
N PHE A 8 2.15 8.71 -2.95
CA PHE A 8 1.11 7.89 -2.35
C PHE A 8 1.60 7.27 -1.03
N MET A 9 2.76 6.62 -1.07
CA MET A 9 3.36 5.98 0.10
C MET A 9 3.71 6.99 1.19
N LEU A 10 4.07 8.23 0.84
CA LEU A 10 4.30 9.30 1.80
C LEU A 10 3.02 9.65 2.57
N HIS A 11 1.89 9.85 1.89
CA HIS A 11 0.60 10.10 2.54
C HIS A 11 0.16 8.92 3.41
N PHE A 12 0.30 7.70 2.89
CA PHE A 12 0.03 6.47 3.63
C PHE A 12 0.85 6.37 4.92
N TRP A 13 2.19 6.47 4.82
CA TRP A 13 3.07 6.33 5.98
C TRP A 13 2.89 7.47 6.98
N ASN A 14 2.62 8.69 6.52
CA ASN A 14 2.35 9.81 7.42
C ASN A 14 1.11 9.51 8.30
N ARG A 15 0.04 8.95 7.73
CA ARG A 15 -1.13 8.53 8.52
C ARG A 15 -0.76 7.43 9.52
N VAL A 16 -0.13 6.35 9.06
CA VAL A 16 0.25 5.22 9.93
C VAL A 16 1.13 5.70 11.09
N LEU A 17 2.23 6.39 10.78
CA LEU A 17 3.21 6.83 11.78
C LEU A 17 2.63 7.83 12.78
N ARG A 18 1.71 8.71 12.37
CA ARG A 18 1.03 9.62 13.30
C ARG A 18 0.22 8.87 14.35
N HIS A 19 -0.53 7.85 13.93
CA HIS A 19 -1.33 7.05 14.85
C HIS A 19 -0.46 6.18 15.76
N PHE A 20 0.56 5.53 15.19
CA PHE A 20 1.52 4.75 15.97
C PHE A 20 2.26 5.62 16.99
N SER A 21 2.71 6.82 16.62
CA SER A 21 3.36 7.75 17.53
C SER A 21 2.44 8.17 18.68
N LYS A 22 1.16 8.47 18.40
CA LYS A 22 0.17 8.80 19.43
C LYS A 22 0.00 7.65 20.42
N VAL A 23 -0.22 6.44 19.92
CA VAL A 23 -0.40 5.26 20.79
C VAL A 23 0.87 4.94 21.57
N ASN A 24 2.05 5.02 20.94
CA ASN A 24 3.32 4.79 21.62
C ASN A 24 3.52 5.76 22.81
N LYS A 25 3.18 7.04 22.64
CA LYS A 25 3.24 8.02 23.75
C LYS A 25 2.28 7.68 24.89
N ILE A 26 1.10 7.14 24.58
CA ILE A 26 0.14 6.70 25.59
C ILE A 26 0.67 5.47 26.32
N LEU A 27 1.21 4.48 25.60
CA LEU A 27 1.78 3.26 26.17
C LEU A 27 2.98 3.52 27.09
N GLN A 28 3.75 4.57 26.82
CA GLN A 28 4.88 4.99 27.65
C GLN A 28 4.47 5.85 28.86
N SER A 29 3.18 6.10 29.08
CA SER A 29 2.70 6.86 30.23
C SER A 29 2.86 6.05 31.53
N PRO A 30 3.36 6.67 32.63
CA PRO A 30 3.61 5.96 33.88
C PRO A 30 2.35 5.40 34.56
N ASN A 31 1.16 5.86 34.16
CA ASN A 31 -0.12 5.49 34.76
C ASN A 31 -0.93 4.50 33.93
N ILE A 32 -0.31 3.79 32.98
CA ILE A 32 -1.05 2.90 32.10
C ILE A 32 -1.38 1.58 32.78
N LEU A 33 -2.67 1.22 32.77
CA LEU A 33 -3.12 -0.10 33.18
C LEU A 33 -2.81 -1.11 32.07
N LEU A 34 -2.30 -2.28 32.42
CA LEU A 34 -2.02 -3.36 31.46
C LEU A 34 -3.26 -3.73 30.62
N SER A 35 -4.45 -3.70 31.23
CA SER A 35 -5.73 -3.91 30.55
C SER A 35 -6.02 -2.85 29.47
N SER A 36 -5.51 -1.63 29.64
CA SER A 36 -5.64 -0.56 28.64
C SER A 36 -4.67 -0.76 27.47
N CYS A 37 -3.50 -1.37 27.69
CA CYS A 37 -2.54 -1.65 26.61
C CYS A 37 -3.15 -2.48 25.48
N ALA A 38 -3.86 -3.56 25.82
CA ALA A 38 -4.54 -4.39 24.83
C ALA A 38 -5.58 -3.61 24.01
N ASN A 39 -6.29 -2.67 24.64
CA ASN A 39 -7.26 -1.81 23.96
C ASN A 39 -6.59 -0.83 22.99
N TRP A 40 -5.42 -0.31 23.33
CA TRP A 40 -4.66 0.56 22.43
C TRP A 40 -4.10 -0.18 21.22
N TYR A 41 -3.64 -1.42 21.39
CA TYR A 41 -3.24 -2.27 20.26
C TYR A 41 -4.43 -2.62 19.36
N ARG A 42 -5.61 -2.92 19.92
CA ARG A 42 -6.85 -3.09 19.13
C ARG A 42 -7.21 -1.83 18.37
N SER A 43 -7.09 -0.66 19.00
CA SER A 43 -7.32 0.62 18.33
C SER A 43 -6.36 0.84 17.15
N LEU A 44 -5.09 0.44 17.25
CA LEU A 44 -4.16 0.48 16.11
C LEU A 44 -4.61 -0.44 14.97
N LEU A 45 -5.08 -1.65 15.28
CA LEU A 45 -5.63 -2.58 14.27
C LEU A 45 -6.85 -1.98 13.57
N ASP A 46 -7.76 -1.35 14.31
CA ASP A 46 -8.94 -0.71 13.73
C ASP A 46 -8.57 0.48 12.83
N ILE A 47 -7.54 1.24 13.19
CA ILE A 47 -7.00 2.29 12.34
C ILE A 47 -6.41 1.72 11.05
N LEU A 48 -5.65 0.62 11.10
CA LEU A 48 -5.09 0.00 9.89
C LEU A 48 -6.20 -0.51 8.96
N ARG A 49 -7.26 -1.11 9.53
CA ARG A 49 -8.46 -1.50 8.76
C ARG A 49 -9.13 -0.29 8.10
N GLY A 50 -9.25 0.83 8.81
CA GLY A 50 -9.76 2.08 8.22
C GLY A 50 -8.86 2.58 7.08
N ILE A 51 -7.54 2.55 7.26
CA ILE A 51 -6.58 2.93 6.22
C ILE A 51 -6.71 2.03 4.99
N ARG A 52 -6.97 0.72 5.16
CA ARG A 52 -7.18 -0.23 4.06
C ARG A 52 -8.32 0.19 3.14
N GLU A 53 -9.44 0.65 3.70
CA GLU A 53 -10.59 1.12 2.94
C GLU A 53 -10.35 2.49 2.28
N ASP A 54 -9.45 3.29 2.84
CA ASP A 54 -9.13 4.64 2.36
C ASP A 54 -8.14 4.68 1.17
N PHE A 55 -7.98 3.60 0.42
CA PHE A 55 -7.07 3.55 -0.73
C PHE A 55 -7.34 4.69 -1.72
N ASP A 56 -8.61 4.89 -2.09
CA ASP A 56 -9.01 5.92 -3.05
C ASP A 56 -8.78 7.34 -2.51
N VAL A 57 -8.96 7.54 -1.20
CA VAL A 57 -8.70 8.81 -0.54
C VAL A 57 -7.20 9.15 -0.58
N LEU A 58 -6.35 8.17 -0.28
CA LEU A 58 -4.89 8.32 -0.38
C LEU A 58 -4.44 8.56 -1.82
N GLU A 59 -5.08 7.89 -2.79
CA GLU A 59 -4.82 8.10 -4.21
C GLU A 59 -5.18 9.52 -4.64
N GLN A 60 -6.33 10.03 -4.22
CA GLN A 60 -6.74 11.40 -4.49
C GLN A 60 -5.79 12.42 -3.84
N GLN A 61 -5.33 12.18 -2.60
CA GLN A 61 -4.33 13.04 -1.96
C GLN A 61 -3.01 13.08 -2.73
N ALA A 62 -2.56 11.93 -3.24
CA ALA A 62 -1.37 11.86 -4.08
C ALA A 62 -1.57 12.62 -5.39
N LYS A 63 -2.72 12.44 -6.07
CA LYS A 63 -3.08 13.19 -7.29
C LYS A 63 -3.16 14.70 -7.05
N ASN A 64 -3.69 15.14 -5.91
CA ASN A 64 -3.72 16.56 -5.56
C ASN A 64 -2.32 17.14 -5.32
N THR A 65 -1.37 16.31 -4.88
CA THR A 65 0.03 16.73 -4.69
C THR A 65 0.79 16.73 -6.01
N LEU A 66 0.50 15.76 -6.90
CA LEU A 66 1.15 15.60 -8.19
C LEU A 66 0.13 15.22 -9.27
N PRO A 67 -0.56 16.20 -9.89
CA PRO A 67 -1.72 15.96 -10.76
C PRO A 67 -1.38 15.38 -12.14
N HIS A 68 -0.12 15.41 -12.56
CA HIS A 68 0.32 15.00 -13.90
C HIS A 68 1.10 13.69 -13.93
N THR A 69 1.12 12.93 -12.82
CA THR A 69 1.89 11.69 -12.72
C THR A 69 0.95 10.53 -12.48
N GLU A 70 1.18 9.45 -13.23
CA GLU A 70 0.39 8.23 -13.15
C GLU A 70 1.17 7.11 -12.47
N TYR A 71 0.46 6.03 -12.13
CA TYR A 71 1.08 4.78 -11.70
C TYR A 71 2.08 4.25 -12.73
N ARG A 72 2.99 3.39 -12.29
CA ARG A 72 3.94 2.74 -13.19
C ARG A 72 3.21 1.93 -14.25
N THR A 73 3.00 2.49 -15.43
CA THR A 73 2.67 1.69 -16.61
C THR A 73 3.89 0.82 -16.86
N THR A 74 3.75 -0.51 -16.77
CA THR A 74 4.76 -1.42 -17.30
C THR A 74 4.90 -1.04 -18.76
N ARG A 75 5.90 -0.18 -19.07
CA ARG A 75 6.25 0.18 -20.44
C ARG A 75 6.37 -1.16 -21.12
N LYS A 76 5.47 -1.44 -22.07
CA LYS A 76 5.54 -2.62 -22.92
C LYS A 76 7.00 -2.65 -23.36
N ILE A 77 7.75 -3.63 -22.86
CA ILE A 77 9.07 -3.89 -23.38
C ILE A 77 8.73 -4.31 -24.80
N ILE A 78 8.79 -3.36 -25.73
CA ILE A 78 8.85 -3.64 -27.16
C ILE A 78 10.19 -4.37 -27.27
N ARG A 79 10.15 -5.68 -27.00
CA ARG A 79 11.20 -6.60 -27.37
C ARG A 79 11.20 -6.48 -28.89
N SER A 80 12.05 -5.59 -29.38
CA SER A 80 12.43 -5.50 -30.77
C SER A 80 12.74 -6.93 -31.22
N LYS A 81 11.76 -7.57 -31.88
CA LYS A 81 11.90 -8.82 -32.60
C LYS A 81 12.92 -8.58 -33.71
N ARG A 82 14.20 -8.56 -33.35
CA ARG A 82 15.27 -8.95 -34.24
C ARG A 82 15.36 -10.46 -34.13
N GLN A 83 14.53 -11.17 -34.87
CA GLN A 83 14.86 -12.45 -35.50
C GLN A 83 13.66 -13.01 -36.25
N GLY A 84 13.84 -13.13 -37.56
CA GLY A 84 13.50 -14.33 -38.34
C GLY A 84 12.03 -14.70 -38.49
N ASN A 85 11.57 -14.64 -39.74
CA ASN A 85 10.47 -15.43 -40.30
C ASN A 85 10.22 -16.74 -39.53
N TYR A 86 8.99 -16.99 -39.09
CA TYR A 86 8.18 -18.19 -39.41
C TYR A 86 6.80 -18.07 -38.73
N LYS A 87 5.80 -17.81 -39.59
CA LYS A 87 4.44 -18.37 -39.65
C LYS A 87 3.78 -18.90 -38.35
N ASN A 88 2.61 -18.31 -38.07
CA ASN A 88 1.49 -18.83 -37.26
C ASN A 88 1.74 -19.05 -35.76
N SER A 89 1.71 -17.96 -35.00
CA SER A 89 1.07 -17.98 -33.68
C SER A 89 0.05 -16.86 -33.65
N SER A 90 -1.23 -17.24 -33.62
CA SER A 90 -2.35 -16.33 -33.44
C SER A 90 -2.10 -15.52 -32.17
N ASP A 91 -1.77 -14.28 -32.46
CA ASP A 91 -1.45 -13.18 -31.57
C ASP A 91 -2.71 -12.81 -30.77
N SER A 92 -2.68 -13.02 -29.46
CA SER A 92 -3.12 -12.00 -28.52
C SER A 92 -2.71 -12.42 -27.12
N ASP A 93 -1.74 -11.70 -26.59
CA ASP A 93 -1.37 -11.57 -25.18
C ASP A 93 -2.59 -11.24 -24.29
N ALA A 94 -3.49 -12.19 -24.11
CA ALA A 94 -4.43 -12.17 -23.00
C ALA A 94 -3.63 -12.44 -21.72
N LEU A 95 -3.97 -11.71 -20.64
CA LEU A 95 -3.52 -11.89 -19.25
C LEU A 95 -2.38 -10.97 -18.73
N ASP A 96 -2.34 -9.70 -19.12
CA ASP A 96 -1.86 -8.66 -18.17
C ASP A 96 -3.09 -8.02 -17.51
N GLU A 97 -3.83 -8.84 -16.76
CA GLU A 97 -5.24 -8.65 -16.34
C GLU A 97 -5.45 -7.60 -15.22
N HIS A 98 -4.37 -6.95 -14.76
CA HIS A 98 -4.44 -5.95 -13.70
C HIS A 98 -3.86 -4.61 -14.14
N SER A 99 -4.63 -3.55 -13.95
CA SER A 99 -4.18 -2.16 -14.10
C SER A 99 -2.96 -1.92 -13.21
N SER A 100 -2.05 -1.02 -13.62
CA SER A 100 -0.91 -0.63 -12.80
C SER A 100 -1.30 -0.15 -11.40
N ARG A 101 -2.47 0.48 -11.28
CA ARG A 101 -3.10 0.83 -9.99
C ARG A 101 -3.35 -0.41 -9.13
N ASP A 102 -3.96 -1.44 -9.70
CA ASP A 102 -4.30 -2.67 -8.97
C ASP A 102 -3.05 -3.48 -8.62
N LYS A 103 -2.06 -3.51 -9.52
CA LYS A 103 -0.73 -4.09 -9.24
C LYS A 103 -0.09 -3.42 -8.03
N PHE A 104 -0.11 -2.09 -7.95
CA PHE A 104 0.41 -1.36 -6.79
C PHE A 104 -0.44 -1.61 -5.53
N ARG A 105 -1.77 -1.56 -5.65
CA ARG A 105 -2.70 -1.80 -4.55
C ARG A 105 -2.46 -3.16 -3.90
N ILE A 106 -2.36 -4.22 -4.70
CA ILE A 106 -2.18 -5.59 -4.21
C ILE A 106 -0.75 -5.81 -3.70
N LYS A 107 0.26 -5.53 -4.54
CA LYS A 107 1.66 -5.91 -4.25
C LYS A 107 2.34 -5.04 -3.21
N SER A 108 1.88 -3.81 -3.01
CA SER A 108 2.53 -2.88 -2.07
C SER A 108 1.58 -2.48 -0.96
N PHE A 109 0.45 -1.84 -1.27
CA PHE A 109 -0.42 -1.27 -0.25
C PHE A 109 -1.05 -2.34 0.66
N ILE A 110 -1.75 -3.32 0.09
CA ILE A 110 -2.38 -4.41 0.84
C ILE A 110 -1.31 -5.27 1.52
N SER A 111 -0.23 -5.61 0.80
CA SER A 111 0.86 -6.44 1.35
C SER A 111 1.51 -5.82 2.59
N ILE A 112 1.69 -4.49 2.62
CA ILE A 112 2.23 -3.79 3.79
C ILE A 112 1.22 -3.75 4.93
N LEU A 113 -0.06 -3.50 4.64
CA LEU A 113 -1.12 -3.52 5.65
C LEU A 113 -1.26 -4.90 6.30
N ASP A 114 -1.28 -5.97 5.51
CA ASP A 114 -1.32 -7.35 6.00
C ASP A 114 -0.13 -7.65 6.93
N ALA A 115 1.07 -7.19 6.55
CA ALA A 115 2.26 -7.34 7.38
C ALA A 115 2.14 -6.57 8.71
N LEU A 116 1.63 -5.34 8.69
CA LEU A 116 1.43 -4.55 9.90
C LEU A 116 0.37 -5.15 10.82
N GLU A 117 -0.76 -5.57 10.25
CA GLU A 117 -1.85 -6.23 10.97
C GLU A 117 -1.38 -7.54 11.61
N SER A 118 -0.63 -8.37 10.87
CA SER A 118 -0.08 -9.63 11.40
C SER A 118 0.88 -9.40 12.57
N ASN A 119 1.77 -8.41 12.46
CA ASN A 119 2.73 -8.08 13.52
C ASN A 119 2.03 -7.50 14.77
N LEU A 120 1.05 -6.61 14.60
CA LEU A 120 0.27 -6.08 15.73
C LEU A 120 -0.61 -7.15 16.38
N GLY A 121 -1.21 -8.04 15.58
CA GLY A 121 -1.98 -9.17 16.09
C GLY A 121 -1.14 -10.06 17.00
N ARG A 122 0.10 -10.37 16.60
CA ARG A 122 1.06 -11.12 17.42
C ARG A 122 1.46 -10.39 18.70
N ALA A 123 1.57 -9.07 18.68
CA ALA A 123 1.94 -8.26 19.84
C ALA A 123 0.80 -8.02 20.84
N SER A 124 -0.44 -8.29 20.44
CA SER A 124 -1.65 -8.09 21.26
C SER A 124 -2.07 -9.30 22.10
N ILE A 125 -1.39 -10.44 21.91
CA ILE A 125 -1.58 -11.72 22.61
C ILE A 125 -0.45 -11.87 23.63
#